data_AF-A0A934EHN4-F1
#
_entry.id   AF-A0A934EHN4-F1
#
_cell.length_a   1.000
_cell.length_b   1.000
_cell.length_c   1.000
_cell.angle_alpha   90.00
_cell.angle_beta   90.00
_cell.angle_gamma   90.00
#
_symmetry.space_group_name_H-M   'P 1'
#
loop_
_entity.id
_entity.type
_entity.pdbx_description
1 polymer ?
#
loop_
_entity_poly.entity_id
_entity_poly.type
_entity_poly.pdbx_seq_one_letter_code
_entity_poly.pdbx_strand_id
1 'polypeptide(L)'
;MDCKEIQDKLSAYIDRELAPAEEERIRLHLDVCGTCTARYAMLLQAWQALDAWQDVAPPDRMRTKILASVRPQRRETRFRAALSVAAALLLVFGLAFYYFGQKSGSMQHLADSQTPVQTAVGDVSEEEIMANLPLLQEDDFIEALDELVRIDDLPLAEEPSNSIKEPERSSLNLVVT
;
A
#
# COMPACT_ATOMS: atom_id res chain seq x y z
N MET A 1 -19.25 -23.58 5.64
CA MET A 1 -18.18 -22.82 6.30
C MET A 1 -18.38 -22.87 7.79
N ASP A 2 -17.29 -22.96 8.55
CA ASP A 2 -17.35 -22.97 10.01
C ASP A 2 -17.50 -21.54 10.54
N CYS A 3 -18.23 -21.38 11.65
CA CYS A 3 -18.44 -20.08 12.29
C CYS A 3 -17.12 -19.46 12.73
N LYS A 4 -16.14 -20.27 13.13
CA LYS A 4 -14.81 -19.79 13.53
C LYS A 4 -14.10 -19.07 12.38
N GLU A 5 -14.03 -19.71 11.21
CA GLU A 5 -13.39 -19.11 10.03
C GLU A 5 -14.05 -17.79 9.62
N ILE A 6 -15.38 -17.73 9.70
CA ILE A 6 -16.13 -16.52 9.38
C ILE A 6 -15.81 -15.41 10.38
N GLN A 7 -15.84 -15.73 11.68
CA GLN A 7 -15.57 -14.76 12.75
C GLN A 7 -14.16 -14.17 12.66
N ASP A 8 -13.16 -14.98 12.33
CA ASP A 8 -11.77 -14.52 12.15
C ASP A 8 -11.63 -13.56 10.94
N LYS A 9 -12.54 -13.66 9.96
CA LYS A 9 -12.54 -12.83 8.74
C LYS A 9 -13.48 -11.61 8.80
N LEU A 10 -14.24 -11.41 9.89
CA LEU A 10 -15.22 -10.32 9.96
C LEU A 10 -14.59 -8.93 9.91
N SER A 11 -13.42 -8.71 10.51
CA SER A 11 -12.73 -7.42 10.45
C SER A 11 -12.30 -7.08 9.02
N ALA A 12 -11.59 -7.99 8.35
CA ALA A 12 -11.20 -7.84 6.95
C ALA A 12 -12.41 -7.68 6.00
N TYR A 13 -13.56 -8.28 6.35
CA TYR A 13 -14.81 -8.08 5.64
C TYR A 13 -15.36 -6.64 5.79
N ILE A 14 -15.30 -6.07 7.00
CA ILE A 14 -15.69 -4.67 7.25
C ILE A 14 -14.78 -3.70 6.48
N ASP A 15 -13.48 -3.98 6.48
CA ASP A 15 -12.45 -3.14 5.84
C ASP A 15 -12.40 -3.32 4.30
N ARG A 16 -13.20 -4.24 3.75
CA ARG A 16 -13.25 -4.59 2.30
C ARG A 16 -11.92 -5.10 1.75
N GLU A 17 -11.17 -5.84 2.55
CA GLU A 17 -9.86 -6.38 2.19
C GLU A 17 -9.90 -7.81 1.64
N LEU A 18 -11.08 -8.43 1.64
CA LEU A 18 -11.26 -9.80 1.18
C LEU A 18 -11.45 -9.89 -0.33
N ALA A 19 -11.02 -11.01 -0.91
CA ALA A 19 -11.30 -11.28 -2.32
C ALA A 19 -12.82 -11.48 -2.53
N PRO A 20 -13.38 -11.16 -3.72
CA PRO A 20 -14.84 -11.19 -3.95
C PRO A 20 -15.50 -12.54 -3.66
N ALA A 21 -14.78 -13.64 -3.90
CA ALA A 21 -15.28 -14.99 -3.62
C ALA A 21 -15.35 -15.30 -2.11
N GLU A 22 -14.55 -14.64 -1.27
CA GLU A 22 -14.63 -14.77 0.18
C GLU A 22 -15.71 -13.85 0.76
N GLU A 23 -15.83 -12.64 0.23
CA GLU A 23 -16.87 -11.68 0.59
C GLU A 23 -18.27 -12.28 0.41
N GLU A 24 -18.53 -12.90 -0.74
CA GLU A 24 -19.82 -13.55 -1.02
C GLU A 24 -20.08 -14.72 -0.07
N ARG A 25 -19.05 -15.52 0.25
CA ARG A 25 -19.19 -16.62 1.20
C ARG A 25 -19.53 -16.15 2.60
N ILE A 26 -18.93 -15.06 3.06
CA ILE A 26 -19.25 -14.45 4.35
C ILE A 26 -20.67 -13.91 4.34
N ARG A 27 -21.06 -13.19 3.29
CA ARG A 27 -22.42 -12.66 3.12
C ARG A 27 -23.47 -13.77 3.24
N LEU A 28 -23.30 -14.86 2.48
CA LEU A 28 -24.21 -16.01 2.54
C LEU A 28 -24.26 -16.66 3.92
N HIS A 29 -23.15 -16.65 4.68
CA HIS A 29 -23.15 -17.19 6.04
C HIS A 29 -23.87 -16.27 7.03
N LEU A 30 -23.70 -14.95 6.90
CA LEU A 30 -24.38 -13.96 7.73
C LEU A 30 -25.90 -13.96 7.53
N ASP A 31 -26.38 -14.36 6.35
CA ASP A 31 -27.81 -14.52 6.05
C ASP A 31 -28.47 -15.68 6.80
N VAL A 32 -27.69 -16.70 7.20
CA VAL A 32 -28.22 -17.94 7.80
C VAL A 32 -27.80 -18.15 9.26
N CYS A 33 -26.73 -17.50 9.72
CA CYS A 33 -26.14 -17.73 11.04
C CYS A 33 -26.28 -16.52 11.96
N GLY A 34 -27.33 -16.51 12.79
CA GLY A 34 -27.59 -15.41 13.73
C GLY A 34 -26.45 -15.11 14.71
N THR A 35 -25.65 -16.10 15.09
CA THR A 35 -24.47 -15.91 15.96
C THR A 35 -23.41 -15.05 15.28
N CYS A 36 -23.12 -15.31 14.01
CA CYS A 36 -22.15 -14.53 13.24
C CYS A 36 -22.72 -13.16 12.88
N THR A 37 -24.02 -13.05 12.59
CA THR A 37 -24.71 -11.76 12.39
C THR A 37 -24.62 -10.88 13.64
N ALA A 38 -24.82 -11.44 14.83
CA ALA A 38 -24.72 -10.71 16.09
C ALA A 38 -23.28 -10.22 16.33
N ARG A 39 -22.26 -11.06 16.09
CA ARG A 39 -20.86 -10.62 16.18
C ARG A 39 -20.53 -9.53 15.18
N TYR A 40 -20.94 -9.67 13.93
CA TYR A 40 -20.75 -8.65 12.91
C TYR A 40 -21.36 -7.29 13.34
N ALA A 41 -22.59 -7.31 13.88
CA ALA A 41 -23.24 -6.12 14.39
C ALA A 41 -22.47 -5.48 15.57
N MET A 42 -21.92 -6.29 16.50
CA MET A 42 -21.08 -5.79 17.59
C MET A 42 -19.81 -5.09 17.08
N LEU A 43 -19.12 -5.68 16.10
CA LEU A 43 -17.94 -5.06 15.50
C LEU A 43 -18.31 -3.74 14.80
N LEU A 44 -19.44 -3.71 14.09
CA LEU A 44 -19.90 -2.50 13.41
C LEU A 44 -20.26 -1.38 14.39
N GLN A 45 -20.85 -1.71 15.55
CA GLN A 45 -21.11 -0.75 16.61
C GLN A 45 -19.81 -0.15 17.18
N ALA A 46 -18.76 -0.97 17.34
CA ALA A 46 -17.46 -0.47 17.77
C ALA A 46 -16.87 0.53 16.76
N TRP A 47 -16.98 0.25 15.46
CA TRP A 47 -16.56 1.18 14.40
C TRP A 47 -17.37 2.48 14.41
N GLN A 48 -18.70 2.40 14.54
CA GLN A 48 -19.57 3.57 14.60
C GLN A 48 -19.32 4.45 15.83
N ALA A 49 -18.85 3.86 16.94
CA ALA A 49 -18.46 4.64 18.11
C ALA A 49 -17.23 5.53 17.84
N LEU A 50 -16.36 5.13 16.89
CA LEU A 50 -15.21 5.92 16.46
C LEU A 50 -15.60 7.08 15.54
N ASP A 51 -16.71 6.97 14.77
CA ASP A 51 -17.21 8.08 13.93
C ASP A 51 -17.62 9.32 14.75
N ALA A 52 -17.85 9.16 16.06
CA ALA A 52 -18.10 10.29 16.96
C ALA A 52 -16.86 11.18 17.17
N TRP A 53 -15.67 10.74 16.74
CA TRP A 53 -14.43 11.48 16.89
C TRP A 53 -14.33 12.54 15.79
N GLN A 54 -13.82 13.71 16.16
CA GLN A 54 -13.69 14.81 15.22
C GLN A 54 -12.60 14.52 14.18
N ASP A 55 -12.97 14.57 12.91
CA ASP A 55 -12.01 14.51 11.80
C ASP A 55 -11.00 15.67 11.90
N VAL A 56 -9.72 15.33 12.08
CA VAL A 56 -8.63 16.31 12.02
C VAL A 56 -8.22 16.48 10.57
N ALA A 57 -8.36 17.72 10.05
CA ALA A 57 -7.93 18.03 8.70
C ALA A 57 -6.40 17.87 8.56
N PRO A 58 -5.89 17.14 7.55
CA PRO A 58 -4.47 17.01 7.32
C PRO A 58 -3.85 18.37 6.94
N PRO A 59 -2.61 18.67 7.36
CA PRO A 59 -1.95 19.94 7.05
C PRO A 59 -1.71 20.09 5.54
N ASP A 60 -1.83 21.32 5.01
CA ASP A 60 -1.73 21.57 3.57
C ASP A 60 -0.41 21.08 2.94
N ARG A 61 0.70 21.14 3.69
CA ARG A 61 2.00 20.62 3.24
C ARG A 61 1.95 19.12 2.90
N MET A 62 1.11 18.34 3.56
CA MET A 62 0.94 16.91 3.30
C MET A 62 0.27 16.68 1.95
N ARG A 63 -0.77 17.47 1.62
CA ARG A 63 -1.45 17.42 0.32
C ARG A 63 -0.45 17.65 -0.82
N THR A 64 0.41 18.65 -0.70
CA THR A 64 1.41 18.97 -1.73
C THR A 64 2.43 17.86 -1.92
N LYS A 65 2.85 17.21 -0.82
CA LYS A 65 3.78 16.06 -0.88
C LYS A 65 3.15 14.85 -1.59
N ILE A 66 1.92 14.50 -1.25
CA ILE A 66 1.19 13.37 -1.88
C ILE A 66 0.99 13.63 -3.37
N LEU A 67 0.56 14.83 -3.74
CA LEU A 67 0.38 15.19 -5.16
C LEU A 67 1.69 15.20 -5.94
N ALA A 68 2.82 15.47 -5.29
CA ALA A 68 4.13 15.37 -5.92
C ALA A 68 4.57 13.92 -6.13
N SER A 69 4.26 13.00 -5.20
CA SER A 69 4.64 11.58 -5.29
C SER A 69 3.79 10.77 -6.27
N VAL A 70 2.56 11.20 -6.57
CA VAL A 70 1.67 10.52 -7.55
C VAL A 70 1.91 10.99 -8.99
N ARG A 71 2.73 12.03 -9.22
CA ARG A 71 3.03 12.49 -10.58
C ARG A 71 3.75 11.37 -11.36
N PRO A 72 3.18 10.90 -12.48
CA PRO A 72 3.78 9.81 -13.23
C PRO A 72 5.16 10.23 -13.73
N GLN A 73 6.15 9.39 -13.48
CA GLN A 73 7.55 9.53 -13.87
C GLN A 73 7.73 9.36 -15.40
N ARG A 74 6.92 10.06 -16.20
CA ARG A 74 6.82 9.91 -17.66
C ARG A 74 7.98 10.56 -18.43
N ARG A 75 9.08 10.88 -17.74
CA ARG A 75 10.17 11.71 -18.28
C ARG A 75 11.30 10.90 -18.91
N GLU A 76 11.45 9.63 -18.54
CA GLU A 76 12.55 8.77 -19.00
C GLU A 76 12.43 8.35 -20.49
N THR A 77 11.22 8.12 -20.99
CA THR A 77 11.04 7.55 -22.35
C THR A 77 11.39 8.50 -23.48
N ARG A 78 11.23 9.82 -23.28
CA ARG A 78 11.57 10.83 -24.30
C ARG A 78 13.08 10.99 -24.49
N PHE A 79 13.86 10.86 -23.43
CA PHE A 79 15.32 10.92 -23.51
C PHE A 79 15.90 9.65 -24.16
N ARG A 80 15.34 8.47 -23.86
CA ARG A 80 15.74 7.21 -24.52
C ARG A 80 15.38 7.20 -26.01
N ALA A 81 14.22 7.74 -26.37
CA ALA A 81 13.83 7.90 -27.78
C ALA A 81 14.77 8.86 -28.53
N ALA A 82 15.10 10.03 -27.94
CA ALA A 82 16.03 10.98 -28.54
C ALA A 82 17.44 10.38 -28.76
N LEU A 83 17.93 9.58 -27.82
CA LEU A 83 19.22 8.88 -27.95
C LEU A 83 19.21 7.86 -29.10
N SER A 84 18.11 7.12 -29.26
CA SER A 84 17.95 6.13 -30.33
C SER A 84 17.91 6.76 -31.73
N VAL A 85 17.28 7.93 -31.87
CA VAL A 85 17.24 8.68 -33.14
C VAL A 85 18.63 9.21 -33.51
N ALA A 86 19.39 9.72 -32.55
CA ALA A 86 20.75 10.20 -32.80
C ALA A 86 21.69 9.08 -33.26
N ALA A 87 21.61 7.89 -32.64
CA ALA A 87 22.38 6.72 -33.05
C ALA A 87 22.02 6.25 -34.47
N ALA A 88 20.73 6.22 -34.81
CA ALA A 88 20.27 5.85 -36.15
C ALA A 88 20.76 6.85 -37.22
N LEU A 89 20.71 8.16 -36.92
CA LEU A 89 21.23 9.19 -37.83
C LEU A 89 22.74 9.05 -38.04
N LEU A 90 23.53 8.80 -36.99
CA LEU A 90 24.97 8.56 -37.11
C LEU A 90 25.30 7.32 -37.95
N LEU A 91 24.54 6.22 -37.79
CA LEU A 91 24.71 5.02 -38.61
C LEU A 91 24.36 5.28 -40.08
N VAL A 92 23.24 5.97 -40.35
CA VAL A 92 22.83 6.30 -41.73
C VAL A 92 23.82 7.26 -42.38
N PHE A 93 24.28 8.31 -41.67
CA PHE A 93 25.27 9.24 -42.19
C PHE A 93 26.63 8.58 -42.38
N GLY A 94 27.05 7.72 -41.45
CA GLY A 94 28.28 6.95 -41.54
C GLY A 94 28.26 5.95 -42.71
N LEU A 95 27.16 5.23 -42.90
CA LEU A 95 26.94 4.34 -44.05
C LEU A 95 26.90 5.15 -45.36
N ALA A 96 26.14 6.24 -45.40
CA ALA A 96 26.08 7.10 -46.58
C ALA A 96 27.48 7.63 -46.93
N PHE A 97 28.24 8.13 -45.95
CA PHE A 97 29.61 8.59 -46.13
C PHE A 97 30.55 7.45 -46.56
N TYR A 98 30.39 6.24 -46.02
CA TYR A 98 31.14 5.05 -46.43
C TYR A 98 30.87 4.70 -47.91
N TYR A 99 29.60 4.62 -48.32
CA TYR A 99 29.22 4.34 -49.70
C TYR A 99 29.61 5.47 -50.67
N PHE A 100 29.54 6.73 -50.22
CA PHE A 100 29.96 7.88 -51.02
C PHE A 100 31.49 7.95 -51.16
N GLY A 101 32.22 7.68 -50.08
CA GLY A 101 33.68 7.62 -50.03
C GLY A 101 34.27 6.41 -50.75
N GLN A 102 33.55 5.28 -50.79
CA GLN A 102 33.91 4.10 -51.59
C GLN A 102 33.91 4.40 -53.10
N LYS A 103 33.19 5.44 -53.55
CA LYS A 103 33.21 5.92 -54.94
C LYS A 103 34.42 6.82 -55.26
N SER A 104 35.24 7.18 -54.26
CA SER A 104 36.38 8.08 -54.40
C SER A 104 37.62 7.58 -53.65
N GLY A 105 38.04 6.33 -53.86
CA GLY A 105 39.25 5.83 -53.20
C GLY A 105 39.63 4.41 -53.57
N SER A 106 40.34 4.26 -54.70
CA SER A 106 41.23 3.14 -54.95
C SER A 106 42.36 3.12 -53.91
N MET A 107 42.68 1.92 -53.39
CA MET A 107 43.86 1.54 -52.59
C MET A 107 44.08 2.36 -51.29
N GLN A 108 44.28 1.77 -50.12
CA GLN A 108 45.41 0.91 -49.84
C GLN A 108 45.24 0.23 -48.47
N HIS A 109 45.88 -0.91 -48.41
CA HIS A 109 45.87 -1.95 -47.40
C HIS A 109 46.74 -1.56 -46.19
N LEU A 110 46.18 -1.59 -44.97
CA LEU A 110 46.86 -1.88 -43.70
C LEU A 110 45.82 -2.59 -42.82
N ALA A 111 45.80 -3.91 -42.78
CA ALA A 111 46.64 -4.72 -41.88
C ALA A 111 46.46 -4.31 -40.41
N ASP A 112 45.54 -5.02 -39.77
CA ASP A 112 45.72 -5.70 -38.49
C ASP A 112 46.04 -4.85 -37.26
N SER A 113 45.05 -4.73 -36.37
CA SER A 113 45.20 -4.90 -34.92
C SER A 113 43.82 -4.96 -34.28
N GLN A 114 43.29 -6.18 -34.14
CA GLN A 114 42.17 -6.45 -33.25
C GLN A 114 42.66 -6.35 -31.80
N THR A 115 42.00 -5.52 -30.98
CA THR A 115 41.95 -5.73 -29.53
C THR A 115 40.48 -5.92 -29.13
N PRO A 116 40.12 -7.04 -28.48
CA PRO A 116 38.77 -7.24 -28.02
C PRO A 116 38.58 -6.46 -26.72
N VAL A 117 37.79 -5.38 -26.77
CA VAL A 117 37.24 -4.78 -25.55
C VAL A 117 36.12 -5.71 -25.07
N GLN A 118 36.43 -6.54 -24.08
CA GLN A 118 35.45 -7.31 -23.34
C GLN A 118 34.65 -6.35 -22.46
N THR A 119 33.43 -6.01 -22.87
CA THR A 119 32.41 -5.54 -21.92
C THR A 119 31.89 -6.75 -21.18
N ALA A 120 32.49 -7.05 -20.04
CA ALA A 120 31.89 -7.88 -19.01
C ALA A 120 30.65 -7.14 -18.50
N VAL A 121 29.49 -7.51 -19.01
CA VAL A 121 28.22 -7.30 -18.29
C VAL A 121 28.26 -8.34 -17.18
N GLY A 122 28.67 -7.91 -16.00
CA GLY A 122 28.57 -8.72 -14.79
C GLY A 122 27.11 -9.10 -14.58
N ASP A 123 26.88 -10.40 -14.45
CA ASP A 123 25.65 -10.98 -13.96
C ASP A 123 25.45 -10.46 -12.53
N VAL A 124 24.61 -9.45 -12.37
CA VAL A 124 24.25 -8.96 -11.04
C VAL A 124 23.28 -9.98 -10.47
N SER A 125 23.79 -10.91 -9.67
CA SER A 125 22.96 -11.90 -8.99
C SER A 125 21.98 -11.18 -8.05
N GLU A 126 20.78 -11.74 -7.91
CA GLU A 126 19.70 -11.19 -7.07
C GLU A 126 20.14 -10.96 -5.61
N GLU A 127 21.23 -11.61 -5.19
CA GLU A 127 21.84 -11.49 -3.86
C GLU A 127 22.46 -10.09 -3.62
N GLU A 128 23.05 -9.47 -4.63
CA GLU A 128 23.70 -8.15 -4.51
C GLU A 128 22.66 -7.00 -4.45
N ILE A 129 21.47 -7.25 -5.02
CA ILE A 129 20.31 -6.34 -4.94
C ILE A 129 19.68 -6.40 -3.54
N MET A 130 19.66 -7.55 -2.89
CA MET A 130 19.20 -7.69 -1.50
C MET A 130 20.13 -7.01 -0.49
N ALA A 131 21.45 -7.00 -0.75
CA ALA A 131 22.42 -6.40 0.17
C ALA A 131 22.34 -4.86 0.26
N ASN A 132 21.76 -4.21 -0.74
CA ASN A 132 21.63 -2.74 -0.82
C ASN A 132 20.19 -2.23 -0.61
N LEU A 133 19.30 -3.08 -0.10
CA LEU A 133 17.94 -2.68 0.23
C LEU A 133 17.86 -2.43 1.75
N PRO A 134 17.95 -1.18 2.23
CA PRO A 134 17.76 -0.87 3.65
C PRO A 134 16.25 -0.89 3.91
N LEU A 135 15.69 -2.10 4.05
CA LEU A 135 14.31 -2.29 4.48
C LEU A 135 14.33 -3.01 5.82
N LEU A 136 14.09 -2.23 6.87
CA LEU A 136 13.74 -2.65 8.24
C LEU A 136 14.87 -3.28 9.06
N GLN A 137 16.00 -2.57 9.19
CA GLN A 137 17.06 -2.94 10.14
C GLN A 137 17.52 -1.75 11.00
N GLU A 138 16.65 -0.76 11.21
CA GLU A 138 16.82 0.16 12.33
C GLU A 138 16.10 -0.46 13.53
N ASP A 139 16.88 -1.10 14.40
CA ASP A 139 16.47 -1.59 15.72
C ASP A 139 15.74 -0.50 16.55
N ASP A 140 15.97 0.78 16.21
CA ASP A 140 15.32 1.96 16.78
C ASP A 140 13.79 1.99 16.62
N PHE A 141 13.23 1.32 15.60
CA PHE A 141 11.77 1.36 15.35
C PHE A 141 10.98 0.54 16.39
N ILE A 142 11.53 -0.58 16.84
CA ILE A 142 10.87 -1.43 17.84
C ILE A 142 10.93 -0.77 19.23
N GLU A 143 12.02 -0.07 19.54
CA GLU A 143 12.17 0.64 20.81
C GLU A 143 11.22 1.84 20.93
N ALA A 144 10.99 2.58 19.83
CA ALA A 144 10.00 3.65 19.78
C ALA A 144 8.54 3.16 19.92
N LEU A 145 8.27 1.91 19.56
CA LEU A 145 6.95 1.30 19.73
C LEU A 145 6.67 0.88 21.17
N ASP A 146 7.69 0.42 21.91
CA ASP A 146 7.55 0.10 23.35
C ASP A 146 7.25 1.36 24.19
N GLU A 147 7.76 2.51 23.77
CA GLU A 147 7.47 3.80 24.40
C GLU A 147 6.03 4.28 24.17
N LEU A 148 5.40 3.88 23.06
CA LEU A 148 4.00 4.22 22.74
C LEU A 148 2.97 3.26 23.37
N VAL A 149 3.39 2.14 23.95
CA VAL A 149 2.50 1.15 24.58
C VAL A 149 2.19 1.50 26.05
N ARG A 150 2.67 2.62 26.59
CA ARG A 150 2.27 3.14 27.92
C ARG A 150 0.99 3.99 27.87
N ILE A 151 -0.10 3.44 27.33
CA ILE A 151 -1.45 4.04 27.45
C ILE A 151 -2.16 3.44 28.69
N ASP A 152 -1.48 3.42 29.84
CA ASP A 152 -2.12 3.07 31.13
C ASP A 152 -2.64 4.31 31.88
N ASP A 153 -2.25 5.52 31.46
CA ASP A 153 -2.64 6.79 32.11
C ASP A 153 -3.60 7.64 31.25
N LEU A 154 -4.62 7.01 30.68
CA LEU A 154 -5.82 7.77 30.31
C LEU A 154 -6.53 8.14 31.62
N PRO A 155 -6.75 9.43 31.94
CA PRO A 155 -7.57 9.80 33.07
C PRO A 155 -9.00 9.36 32.78
N LEU A 156 -9.37 8.18 33.26
CA LEU A 156 -10.76 7.77 33.36
C LEU A 156 -11.42 8.81 34.26
N ALA A 157 -12.26 9.64 33.64
CA ALA A 157 -13.07 10.63 34.34
C ALA A 157 -13.72 9.96 35.55
N GLU A 158 -13.54 10.56 36.73
CA GLU A 158 -14.12 10.11 37.99
C GLU A 158 -15.61 9.79 37.79
N GLU A 159 -16.01 8.56 38.10
CA GLU A 159 -17.42 8.18 38.06
C GLU A 159 -18.22 9.09 38.99
N PRO A 160 -19.30 9.76 38.52
CA PRO A 160 -20.16 10.49 39.42
C PRO A 160 -20.88 9.52 40.35
N SER A 161 -20.54 9.62 41.63
CA SER A 161 -21.19 8.95 42.74
C SER A 161 -22.71 9.17 42.72
N ASN A 162 -23.45 8.06 42.59
CA ASN A 162 -24.70 7.74 43.28
C ASN A 162 -25.84 8.78 43.30
N SER A 163 -26.94 8.49 42.58
CA SER A 163 -28.30 8.66 43.12
C SER A 163 -29.33 8.00 42.17
N ILE A 164 -29.46 6.68 42.22
CA ILE A 164 -30.66 6.01 41.70
C ILE A 164 -31.74 6.18 42.78
N LYS A 165 -32.67 7.11 42.59
CA LYS A 165 -33.95 7.11 43.33
C LYS A 165 -34.86 6.06 42.69
N GLU A 166 -35.25 5.06 43.46
CA GLU A 166 -36.37 4.15 43.13
C GLU A 166 -37.63 4.98 42.83
N PRO A 167 -38.31 4.77 41.69
CA PRO A 167 -39.68 5.21 41.55
C PRO A 167 -40.60 4.24 42.29
N GLU A 168 -41.41 4.81 43.19
CA GLU A 168 -42.46 4.16 43.96
C GLU A 168 -43.30 3.18 43.12
N ARG A 169 -43.46 1.96 43.65
CA ARG A 169 -44.47 1.01 43.16
C ARG A 169 -45.87 1.57 43.47
N SER A 170 -46.44 2.27 42.50
CA SER A 170 -47.86 2.62 42.53
C SER A 170 -48.70 1.41 42.15
N SER A 171 -49.36 0.86 43.15
CA SER A 171 -50.41 -0.15 43.06
C SER A 171 -51.57 0.34 42.19
N LEU A 172 -51.80 -0.30 41.05
CA LEU A 172 -53.10 -0.26 40.37
C LEU A 172 -53.57 -1.68 40.10
N ASN A 173 -54.44 -2.13 41.00
CA ASN A 173 -55.40 -3.19 40.72
C ASN A 173 -56.33 -2.71 39.61
N LEU A 174 -56.48 -3.48 38.53
CA LEU A 174 -57.74 -3.50 37.79
C LEU A 174 -57.95 -4.87 37.14
N VAL A 175 -58.69 -5.70 37.87
CA VAL A 175 -59.56 -6.74 37.32
C VAL A 175 -60.64 -6.05 36.50
N VAL A 176 -60.92 -6.48 35.27
CA VAL A 176 -62.28 -6.63 34.70
C VAL A 176 -62.18 -7.47 33.40
N THR A 177 -62.81 -8.64 33.47
CA THR A 177 -63.39 -9.55 32.43
C THR A 177 -62.78 -9.66 31.04
#